data_AF-A0A967YFU0-F1
#
_entry.id   AF-A0A967YFU0-F1
#
_cell.length_a   1.000
_cell.length_b   1.000
_cell.length_c   1.000
_cell.angle_alpha   90.00
_cell.angle_beta   90.00
_cell.angle_gamma   90.00
#
_symmetry.space_group_name_H-M   'P 1'
#
loop_
_entity.id
_entity.type
_entity.pdbx_description
1 polymer ?
#
loop_
_entity_poly.entity_id
_entity_poly.type
_entity_poly.pdbx_seq_one_letter_code
_entity_poly.pdbx_strand_id
1 'polypeptide(L)'
;MNYQQIIESIEKDVKEFPKKVLRASEVLAGNPDYRVAKTPADVVYTEDKMKLLHYHRRLKKKKIHKTPVLIVYALINRYIMLDLEPGRSFIQNLLNEGLD
;
A
#
# COMPACT_ATOMS: atom_id res chain seq x y z
N MET A 1 -16.55 -7.71 -29.65
CA MET A 1 -16.92 -7.31 -28.27
C MET A 1 -18.09 -8.20 -27.85
N ASN A 2 -17.96 -8.98 -26.78
CA ASN A 2 -18.90 -10.05 -26.43
C ASN A 2 -20.03 -9.52 -25.51
N TYR A 3 -21.28 -9.60 -25.95
CA TYR A 3 -22.45 -9.09 -25.20
C TYR A 3 -22.61 -9.73 -23.82
N GLN A 4 -22.21 -10.99 -23.67
CA GLN A 4 -22.30 -11.70 -22.38
C GLN A 4 -21.40 -11.05 -21.31
N GLN A 5 -20.22 -10.57 -21.69
CA GLN A 5 -19.31 -9.87 -20.77
C GLN A 5 -19.89 -8.52 -20.30
N ILE A 6 -20.66 -7.84 -21.16
CA ILE A 6 -21.30 -6.56 -20.84
C ILE A 6 -22.41 -6.77 -19.82
N ILE A 7 -23.28 -7.76 -20.03
CA ILE A 7 -24.38 -8.07 -19.10
C ILE A 7 -23.82 -8.49 -17.74
N GLU A 8 -22.80 -9.34 -17.71
CA GLU A 8 -22.15 -9.77 -16.47
C GLU A 8 -21.51 -8.58 -15.70
N SER A 9 -20.89 -7.64 -16.41
CA SER A 9 -20.37 -6.41 -15.80
C SER A 9 -21.49 -5.54 -15.22
N ILE A 10 -22.60 -5.38 -15.93
CA ILE A 10 -23.75 -4.58 -15.48
C ILE A 10 -24.36 -5.20 -14.22
N GLU A 11 -24.56 -6.52 -14.19
CA GLU A 11 -25.08 -7.20 -13.01
C GLU A 11 -24.17 -7.03 -11.79
N LYS A 12 -22.85 -7.11 -11.99
CA LYS A 12 -21.87 -6.89 -10.94
C LYS A 12 -21.93 -5.44 -10.42
N ASP A 13 -22.00 -4.46 -11.32
CA ASP A 13 -22.06 -3.05 -10.93
C ASP A 13 -23.33 -2.71 -10.17
N VAL A 14 -24.48 -3.25 -10.57
CA VAL A 14 -25.76 -3.08 -9.84
C VAL A 14 -25.65 -3.67 -8.43
N LYS A 15 -25.02 -4.84 -8.26
CA LYS A 15 -24.80 -5.46 -6.95
C LYS A 15 -23.83 -4.68 -6.08
N GLU A 16 -22.79 -4.07 -6.65
CA GLU A 16 -21.77 -3.31 -5.92
C GLU A 16 -22.18 -1.85 -5.64
N PHE A 17 -23.14 -1.29 -6.39
CA PHE A 17 -23.53 0.12 -6.31
C PHE A 17 -23.90 0.58 -4.89
N PRO A 18 -24.75 -0.13 -4.11
CA PRO A 18 -25.08 0.29 -2.75
C PRO A 18 -23.84 0.38 -1.84
N LYS A 19 -22.91 -0.58 -1.99
CA LYS A 19 -21.66 -0.60 -1.22
C LYS A 19 -20.73 0.56 -1.59
N LYS A 20 -20.66 0.92 -2.88
CA LYS A 20 -19.88 2.07 -3.35
C LYS A 20 -20.47 3.39 -2.83
N VAL A 21 -21.80 3.54 -2.83
CA VAL A 21 -22.48 4.74 -2.30
C VAL A 21 -22.27 4.90 -0.80
N LEU A 22 -22.41 3.82 -0.02
CA LEU A 22 -22.14 3.84 1.43
C LEU A 22 -20.71 4.28 1.71
N ARG A 23 -19.72 3.66 1.05
CA ARG A 23 -18.31 4.03 1.21
C ARG A 23 -18.02 5.48 0.79
N ALA A 24 -18.66 5.97 -0.27
CA ALA A 24 -18.51 7.37 -0.68
C ALA A 24 -19.06 8.33 0.39
N SER A 25 -20.22 8.02 0.98
CA SER A 25 -20.80 8.80 2.08
C SER A 25 -19.88 8.81 3.31
N GLU A 26 -19.34 7.67 3.71
CA GLU A 26 -18.37 7.56 4.81
C GLU A 26 -17.11 8.42 4.58
N VAL A 27 -16.59 8.41 3.36
CA VAL A 27 -15.41 9.22 2.98
C VAL A 27 -15.73 10.72 2.99
N LEU A 28 -16.91 11.12 2.54
CA LEU A 28 -17.33 12.52 2.47
C LEU A 28 -17.73 13.10 3.83
N ALA A 29 -18.38 12.30 4.68
CA ALA A 29 -18.82 12.72 6.00
C ALA A 29 -17.75 12.57 7.08
N GLY A 30 -16.75 11.73 6.85
CA GLY A 30 -15.61 11.55 7.75
C GLY A 30 -14.57 12.65 7.61
N ASN A 31 -13.66 12.71 8.60
CA ASN A 31 -12.39 13.40 8.42
C ASN A 31 -11.43 12.38 7.80
N PRO A 32 -11.04 12.49 6.52
CA PRO A 32 -10.22 11.49 5.88
C PRO A 32 -8.83 11.47 6.54
N ASP A 33 -8.63 10.54 7.47
CA ASP A 33 -7.33 10.28 8.08
C ASP A 33 -6.50 9.48 7.05
N TYR A 34 -5.83 10.20 6.14
CA TYR A 34 -4.95 9.61 5.13
C TYR A 34 -3.68 9.08 5.81
N ARG A 35 -3.82 7.95 6.49
CA ARG A 35 -2.73 7.26 7.18
C ARG A 35 -1.85 6.48 6.19
N VAL A 36 -1.17 7.21 5.31
CA VAL A 36 -0.08 6.66 4.47
C VAL A 36 1.21 6.58 5.27
N ALA A 37 2.17 5.81 4.77
CA ALA A 37 3.50 5.61 5.33
C ALA A 37 3.49 5.14 6.80
N LYS A 38 2.63 4.16 7.12
CA LYS A 38 2.45 3.64 8.48
C LYS A 38 3.25 2.38 8.77
N THR A 39 3.99 1.84 7.81
CA THR A 39 4.82 0.67 8.06
C THR A 39 5.96 1.07 8.99
N PRO A 40 6.11 0.43 10.17
CA PRO A 40 7.13 0.82 11.13
C PRO A 40 8.53 0.74 10.52
N ALA A 41 9.31 1.80 10.71
CA ALA A 41 10.66 1.92 10.21
C ALA A 41 11.46 2.87 11.09
N ASP A 42 12.77 2.63 11.15
CA ASP A 42 13.73 3.53 11.78
C ASP A 42 14.57 4.24 10.72
N VAL A 43 14.98 5.47 11.01
CA VAL A 43 16.01 6.15 10.22
C VAL A 43 17.37 5.62 10.68
N VAL A 44 18.06 4.88 9.82
CA VAL A 44 19.36 4.26 10.16
C VAL A 44 20.56 5.04 9.62
N TYR A 45 20.33 5.95 8.67
CA TYR A 45 21.34 6.85 8.13
C TYR A 45 20.70 8.15 7.68
N THR A 46 21.44 9.26 7.78
CA THR A 46 21.01 10.58 7.30
C THR A 46 22.21 11.33 6.77
N GLU A 47 22.05 11.94 5.60
CA GLU A 47 23.04 12.78 4.94
C GLU A 47 22.30 13.90 4.21
N ASP A 48 22.60 15.16 4.55
CA ASP A 48 21.87 16.34 4.07
C ASP A 48 20.34 16.18 4.19
N LYS A 49 19.65 16.02 3.04
CA LYS A 49 18.20 15.83 2.93
C LYS A 49 17.79 14.37 2.74
N MET A 50 18.77 13.47 2.61
CA MET A 50 18.57 12.04 2.40
C MET A 50 18.42 11.33 3.75
N LYS A 51 17.48 10.41 3.83
CA LYS A 51 17.28 9.51 4.97
C LYS A 51 17.18 8.08 4.46
N LEU A 52 17.95 7.18 5.04
CA LEU A 52 17.80 5.74 4.83
C LEU A 52 16.85 5.19 5.88
N LEU A 53 15.76 4.58 5.43
CA LEU A 53 14.76 3.95 6.29
C LEU A 53 14.99 2.44 6.28
N HIS A 54 15.09 1.84 7.48
CA HIS A 54 15.05 0.39 7.65
C HIS A 54 13.69 -0.01 8.24
N TYR A 55 12.92 -0.77 7.47
CA TYR A 55 11.58 -1.20 7.88
C TYR A 55 11.65 -2.38 8.84
N HIS A 56 10.76 -2.40 9.83
CA HIS A 56 10.72 -3.47 10.81
C HIS A 56 10.15 -4.75 10.21
N ARG A 57 10.91 -5.83 10.34
CA ARG A 57 10.47 -7.17 9.92
C ARG A 57 9.21 -7.61 10.66
N ARG A 58 8.32 -8.30 9.94
CA ARG A 58 7.15 -8.96 10.53
C ARG A 58 7.55 -10.35 11.03
N LEU A 59 7.76 -10.48 12.34
CA LEU A 59 8.36 -11.62 13.07
C LEU A 59 7.72 -13.01 12.85
N LYS A 60 6.67 -13.16 12.03
CA LYS A 60 5.86 -14.39 11.94
C LYS A 60 6.13 -15.27 10.70
N LYS A 61 7.12 -14.96 9.85
CA LYS A 61 7.38 -15.72 8.60
C LYS A 61 8.51 -16.75 8.76
N LYS A 62 8.29 -17.95 8.19
CA LYS A 62 9.25 -19.09 8.20
C LYS A 62 10.43 -18.95 7.23
N LYS A 63 10.32 -18.10 6.20
CA LYS A 63 11.35 -17.91 5.18
C LYS A 63 11.85 -16.47 5.24
N ILE A 64 13.12 -16.32 5.59
CA ILE A 64 13.80 -15.03 5.65
C ILE A 64 14.84 -15.04 4.54
N HIS A 65 14.82 -14.00 3.71
CA HIS A 65 15.83 -13.83 2.67
C HIS A 65 17.12 -13.29 3.30
N LYS A 66 18.27 -13.86 2.91
CA LYS A 66 19.59 -13.44 3.42
C LYS A 66 20.04 -12.10 2.84
N THR A 67 19.71 -11.84 1.58
CA THR A 67 20.08 -10.61 0.87
C THR A 67 18.95 -9.60 0.98
N PRO A 68 19.20 -8.37 1.48
CA PRO A 68 18.19 -7.33 1.58
C PRO A 68 17.89 -6.66 0.23
N VAL A 69 16.80 -5.92 0.16
CA VAL A 69 16.38 -5.12 -1.00
C VAL A 69 16.54 -3.63 -0.67
N LEU A 70 17.44 -2.97 -1.41
CA LEU A 70 17.55 -1.51 -1.35
C LEU A 70 16.61 -0.86 -2.36
N ILE A 71 15.72 0.00 -1.88
CA ILE A 71 14.83 0.79 -2.73
C ILE A 71 15.33 2.22 -2.81
N VAL A 72 15.70 2.66 -4.01
CA VAL A 72 16.07 4.05 -4.30
C VAL A 72 14.88 4.72 -4.99
N TYR A 73 14.22 5.63 -4.28
CA TYR A 73 13.07 6.35 -4.81
C TYR A 73 13.51 7.49 -5.74
N ALA A 74 12.68 7.84 -6.72
CA ALA A 74 12.93 8.95 -7.61
C ALA A 74 12.92 10.30 -6.86
N LEU A 75 13.67 11.29 -7.33
CA LEU A 75 13.71 12.63 -6.72
C LEU A 75 12.43 13.44 -6.97
N ILE A 76 11.54 12.95 -7.83
CA ILE A 76 10.24 13.55 -8.14
C ILE A 76 9.17 12.78 -7.35
N ASN A 77 8.30 13.50 -6.64
CA ASN A 77 7.31 13.00 -5.67
C ASN A 77 7.90 12.50 -4.34
N ARG A 78 7.05 11.90 -3.49
CA ARG A 78 7.41 11.43 -2.14
C ARG A 78 7.43 9.90 -2.10
N TYR A 79 8.43 9.34 -1.40
CA TYR A 79 8.60 7.90 -1.22
C TYR A 79 7.38 7.19 -0.61
N ILE A 80 6.52 7.93 0.10
CA ILE A 80 5.26 7.44 0.70
C ILE A 80 4.33 6.75 -0.32
N MET A 81 4.51 6.99 -1.62
CA MET A 81 3.79 6.28 -2.68
C MET A 81 4.05 4.77 -2.70
N LEU A 82 5.19 4.31 -2.16
CA LEU A 82 5.50 2.89 -1.99
C LEU A 82 4.84 2.28 -0.76
N ASP A 83 4.49 3.10 0.23
CA ASP A 83 3.88 2.70 1.49
C ASP A 83 2.55 3.44 1.68
N LEU A 84 1.55 3.07 0.88
CA LEU A 84 0.20 3.66 0.95
C LEU A 84 -0.56 3.13 2.18
N GLU A 85 -1.87 2.93 2.05
CA GLU A 85 -2.69 2.34 3.10
C GLU A 85 -2.35 0.86 3.35
N PRO A 86 -2.64 0.34 4.56
CA PRO A 86 -2.56 -1.08 4.82
C PRO A 86 -3.31 -1.91 3.77
N GLY A 87 -2.65 -2.94 3.23
CA GLY A 87 -3.20 -3.76 2.14
C GLY A 87 -3.02 -3.19 0.72
N ARG A 88 -2.53 -1.95 0.59
CA ARG A 88 -2.10 -1.34 -0.69
C ARG A 88 -0.63 -0.89 -0.66
N SER A 89 0.09 -1.21 0.40
CA SER A 89 1.51 -0.89 0.56
C SER A 89 2.38 -1.94 -0.12
N PHE A 90 3.24 -1.50 -1.04
CA PHE A 90 4.24 -2.35 -1.67
C PHE A 90 5.29 -2.80 -0.65
N ILE A 91 5.71 -1.91 0.25
CA ILE A 91 6.65 -2.23 1.33
C ILE A 91 6.11 -3.35 2.22
N GLN A 92 4.84 -3.26 2.64
CA GLN A 92 4.22 -4.32 3.45
C GLN A 92 4.24 -5.66 2.73
N ASN A 93 4.00 -5.68 1.41
CA ASN A 93 4.03 -6.91 0.63
C ASN A 93 5.44 -7.52 0.60
N LEU A 94 6.49 -6.71 0.41
CA LEU A 94 7.88 -7.21 0.46
C LEU A 94 8.24 -7.79 1.83
N LEU A 95 7.89 -7.08 2.92
CA LEU A 95 8.10 -7.57 4.28
C LEU A 95 7.29 -8.85 4.55
N ASN A 96 6.08 -8.95 4.00
CA ASN A 96 5.26 -10.15 4.08
C ASN A 96 5.89 -11.31 3.31
N GLU A 97 6.65 -11.07 2.24
CA GLU A 97 7.42 -12.12 1.54
C GLU A 97 8.71 -12.52 2.27
N GLY A 98 9.04 -11.84 3.38
CA GLY A 98 10.24 -12.15 4.18
C GLY A 98 11.52 -11.49 3.67
N LEU A 99 11.37 -10.45 2.83
CA LEU A 99 12.45 -9.57 2.41
C LEU A 99 12.71 -8.53 3.50
N ASP A 100 13.97 -8.09 3.57
CA ASP A 100 14.45 -7.00 4.42
C ASP A 100 14.72 -5.76 3.59
#